data_AF-A0A355GH34-F1
#
_entry.id   AF-A0A355GH34-F1
#
_cell.length_a   1.000
_cell.length_b   1.000
_cell.length_c   1.000
_cell.angle_alpha   90.00
_cell.angle_beta   90.00
_cell.angle_gamma   90.00
#
_symmetry.space_group_name_H-M   'P 1'
#
loop_
_entity.id
_entity.type
_entity.pdbx_description
1 polymer ?
#
loop_
_entity_poly.entity_id
_entity_poly.type
_entity_poly.pdbx_seq_one_letter_code
_entity_poly.pdbx_strand_id
1 'polypeptide(L)'
;MGKAFGVLACTTLIAASMWLANLGNTTRKVAADVENNSQSVSGRQLRSARYYLSLGTQYYERGQYAEAVEVLEKASVSPGRLSSAEFRKMNEYLGRARTRAAAPREKQIVRAQSPASDTEFTTNFPNQAGKSPQEQKQLARQLLQSAREDIKLNELDKARQKAGQAAEMRLEYGPFEERPEQVLAAIARAEQRLQKNAPVQQAGGFTRQDSQVMQVAGIEEPAGSNPFSTPAANPFDGSQDRKLTEKEQASVLLKQARQSLNSGNYDDARTLALQAKDYDVAYQLFEERPQHILAEIERKTGAKIFAGKPEPTQQIAQSSAGSSEKEQAARLLEQARAALQAGKLDSAKALAQQASQVDVAYRLFDDRPELVLDEIKRARAGAGTLASTGNATGAGMSGAETASKEQATELLRQARLDIKKQDFEGARQKVQQVQGMKVSYDLFDDRPELVLAAIDRISDEAATLSGIKGLQENQDAIRPR
;
A
#
# COMPACT_ATOMS: atom_id res chain seq x y z
N MET A 1 -15.62 -52.08 61.59
CA MET A 1 -17.09 -51.89 61.45
C MET A 1 -17.49 -50.81 62.46
N GLY A 2 -18.42 -49.89 62.23
CA GLY A 2 -19.26 -49.58 61.06
C GLY A 2 -19.86 -48.17 61.21
N LYS A 3 -20.34 -47.60 60.09
CA LYS A 3 -20.81 -46.22 59.87
C LYS A 3 -21.87 -45.70 60.87
N ALA A 4 -21.84 -44.39 61.18
CA ALA A 4 -23.05 -43.56 61.32
C ALA A 4 -22.78 -42.04 61.11
N PHE A 5 -23.65 -41.46 60.28
CA PHE A 5 -23.97 -40.07 59.88
C PHE A 5 -23.68 -38.89 60.84
N GLY A 6 -23.53 -37.63 60.36
CA GLY A 6 -23.57 -37.11 58.97
C GLY A 6 -23.82 -35.58 58.87
N VAL A 7 -24.33 -35.15 57.71
CA VAL A 7 -24.95 -33.83 57.40
C VAL A 7 -24.04 -32.58 57.35
N LEU A 8 -23.74 -32.09 56.14
CA LEU A 8 -24.36 -30.85 55.65
C LEU A 8 -24.24 -30.68 54.12
N ALA A 9 -25.39 -30.33 53.55
CA ALA A 9 -25.75 -30.18 52.14
C ALA A 9 -24.72 -29.54 51.20
N CYS A 10 -24.47 -30.24 50.08
CA CYS A 10 -24.01 -29.64 48.83
C CYS A 10 -25.21 -29.58 47.87
N THR A 11 -25.90 -28.44 47.79
CA THR A 11 -26.98 -28.18 46.81
C THR A 11 -26.35 -27.72 45.49
N THR A 12 -26.38 -28.50 44.40
CA THR A 12 -27.48 -28.58 43.41
C THR A 12 -27.87 -27.21 42.82
N LEU A 13 -28.05 -27.03 41.50
CA LEU A 13 -28.07 -27.99 40.39
C LEU A 13 -27.84 -27.26 39.05
N ILE A 14 -27.51 -28.02 38.01
CA ILE A 14 -27.56 -27.57 36.61
C ILE A 14 -29.02 -27.38 36.19
N ALA A 15 -29.36 -26.23 35.59
CA ALA A 15 -30.51 -26.12 34.68
C ALA A 15 -30.31 -24.96 33.70
N ALA A 16 -30.40 -25.25 32.40
CA ALA A 16 -30.49 -24.21 31.37
C ALA A 16 -31.95 -23.77 31.23
N SER A 17 -32.18 -22.47 31.07
CA SER A 17 -33.44 -21.96 30.51
C SER A 17 -33.18 -20.73 29.66
N MET A 18 -33.77 -20.76 28.47
CA MET A 18 -33.65 -19.74 27.43
C MET A 18 -34.91 -18.89 27.47
N TRP A 19 -34.79 -17.58 27.74
CA TRP A 19 -35.88 -16.65 27.43
C TRP A 19 -35.38 -15.29 26.96
N LEU A 20 -36.09 -14.78 25.96
CA LEU A 20 -35.81 -13.53 25.27
C LEU A 20 -36.64 -12.39 25.87
N ALA A 21 -36.19 -11.16 25.58
CA ALA A 21 -36.96 -9.91 25.56
C ALA A 21 -37.10 -9.06 26.84
N ASN A 22 -36.88 -7.76 26.59
CA ASN A 22 -37.51 -6.61 27.21
C ASN A 22 -37.08 -6.14 28.61
N LEU A 23 -35.89 -5.52 28.69
CA LEU A 23 -35.77 -4.22 29.36
C LEU A 23 -35.13 -3.22 28.39
N GLY A 24 -35.87 -2.16 28.06
CA GLY A 24 -35.39 -1.06 27.23
C GLY A 24 -34.98 0.17 28.06
N ASN A 25 -34.12 1.00 27.46
CA ASN A 25 -33.98 2.44 27.69
C ASN A 25 -33.87 2.98 29.12
N THR A 26 -32.63 3.00 29.65
CA THR A 26 -31.93 4.26 29.99
C THR A 26 -30.46 4.05 29.60
N THR A 27 -29.68 4.98 29.05
CA THR A 27 -29.78 6.45 28.94
C THR A 27 -29.45 6.95 27.52
N ARG A 28 -30.01 8.11 27.13
CA ARG A 28 -29.64 8.88 25.93
C ARG A 28 -29.45 10.34 26.35
N LYS A 29 -28.39 11.01 25.85
CA LYS A 29 -28.07 12.45 25.78
C LYS A 29 -26.54 12.61 25.99
N VAL A 30 -25.79 13.38 25.20
CA VAL A 30 -26.13 14.33 24.13
C VAL A 30 -25.25 14.08 22.89
N ALA A 31 -25.89 13.99 21.72
CA ALA A 31 -25.30 14.36 20.44
C ALA A 31 -26.42 15.01 19.62
N ALA A 32 -26.36 16.34 19.57
CA ALA A 32 -27.24 17.27 18.85
C ALA A 32 -26.29 18.13 17.99
N ASP A 33 -26.62 18.58 16.77
CA ASP A 33 -27.87 18.52 16.01
C ASP A 33 -27.60 18.32 14.52
N VAL A 34 -28.62 17.90 13.78
CA VAL A 34 -29.24 18.60 12.63
C VAL A 34 -30.17 17.62 11.92
N GLU A 35 -31.47 17.80 12.15
CA GLU A 35 -32.52 17.21 11.33
C GLU A 35 -32.65 17.99 10.01
N ASN A 36 -32.93 17.27 8.92
CA ASN A 36 -34.04 17.60 7.99
C ASN A 36 -34.10 16.59 6.84
N ASN A 37 -34.96 15.57 6.95
CA ASN A 37 -36.27 15.64 6.29
C ASN A 37 -37.15 14.48 6.78
N SER A 38 -38.40 14.81 7.12
CA SER A 38 -39.40 13.87 7.60
C SER A 38 -40.08 13.14 6.45
N GLN A 39 -40.37 11.85 6.62
CA GLN A 39 -41.72 11.32 6.42
C GLN A 39 -41.86 9.85 6.83
N SER A 40 -42.90 9.59 7.60
CA SER A 40 -43.36 8.26 8.01
C SER A 40 -44.20 7.62 6.91
N VAL A 41 -43.88 6.37 6.53
CA VAL A 41 -44.79 5.52 5.74
C VAL A 41 -44.89 4.14 6.38
N SER A 42 -45.78 4.02 7.35
CA SER A 42 -46.35 2.72 7.73
C SER A 42 -47.20 2.21 6.56
N GLY A 43 -46.84 1.06 5.97
CA GLY A 43 -47.62 0.48 4.86
C GLY A 43 -46.83 -0.30 3.81
N ARG A 44 -45.50 -0.18 3.79
CA ARG A 44 -44.63 -1.07 3.00
C ARG A 44 -43.33 -1.26 3.74
N GLN A 45 -43.11 -2.47 4.29
CA GLN A 45 -41.90 -2.81 5.02
C GLN A 45 -40.73 -2.94 4.02
N LEU A 46 -40.20 -1.80 3.61
CA LEU A 46 -39.00 -1.65 2.80
C LEU A 46 -37.84 -2.27 3.57
N ARG A 47 -37.62 -3.56 3.32
CA ARG A 47 -36.47 -4.33 3.81
C ARG A 47 -35.21 -3.54 3.47
N SER A 48 -34.56 -3.01 4.50
CA SER A 48 -33.40 -2.15 4.32
C SER A 48 -32.25 -2.95 3.71
N ALA A 49 -31.33 -2.25 3.05
CA ALA A 49 -30.15 -2.88 2.46
C ALA A 49 -29.34 -3.73 3.47
N ARG A 50 -29.32 -3.32 4.75
CA ARG A 50 -28.74 -4.08 5.89
C ARG A 50 -29.45 -5.40 6.18
N TYR A 51 -30.79 -5.44 6.10
CA TYR A 51 -31.57 -6.67 6.28
C TYR A 51 -31.22 -7.71 5.21
N TYR A 52 -31.06 -7.25 3.96
CA TYR A 52 -30.65 -8.14 2.87
C TYR A 52 -29.19 -8.60 3.03
N LEU A 53 -28.27 -7.76 3.50
CA LEU A 53 -26.90 -8.19 3.82
C LEU A 53 -26.87 -9.31 4.88
N SER A 54 -27.60 -9.14 6.00
CA SER A 54 -27.60 -10.16 7.07
C SER A 54 -28.27 -11.46 6.62
N LEU A 55 -29.41 -11.37 5.93
CA LEU A 55 -30.12 -12.53 5.39
C LEU A 55 -29.28 -13.28 4.33
N GLY A 56 -28.59 -12.55 3.45
CA GLY A 56 -27.71 -13.14 2.43
C GLY A 56 -26.48 -13.83 3.02
N THR A 57 -25.92 -13.26 4.10
CA THR A 57 -24.85 -13.90 4.89
C THR A 57 -25.35 -15.23 5.49
N GLN A 58 -26.56 -15.25 6.07
CA GLN A 58 -27.15 -16.45 6.66
C GLN A 58 -27.41 -17.56 5.63
N TYR A 59 -27.85 -17.23 4.41
CA TYR A 59 -27.99 -18.23 3.34
C TYR A 59 -26.64 -18.81 2.90
N TYR A 60 -25.60 -17.97 2.83
CA TYR A 60 -24.23 -18.43 2.51
C TYR A 60 -23.70 -19.40 3.57
N GLU A 61 -23.89 -19.10 4.86
CA GLU A 61 -23.50 -19.98 5.98
C GLU A 61 -24.25 -21.33 5.97
N ARG A 62 -25.50 -21.34 5.50
CA ARG A 62 -26.32 -22.56 5.31
C ARG A 62 -25.95 -23.38 4.06
N GLY A 63 -24.98 -22.93 3.25
CA GLY A 63 -24.64 -23.57 1.97
C GLY A 63 -25.66 -23.32 0.85
N GLN A 64 -26.64 -22.45 1.08
CA GLN A 64 -27.67 -22.05 0.12
C GLN A 64 -27.13 -20.92 -0.77
N TYR A 65 -26.11 -21.25 -1.58
CA TYR A 65 -25.32 -20.26 -2.30
C TYR A 65 -26.10 -19.52 -3.40
N ALA A 66 -27.09 -20.15 -4.03
CA ALA A 66 -27.91 -19.49 -5.06
C ALA A 66 -28.83 -18.42 -4.42
N GLU A 67 -29.49 -18.79 -3.33
CA GLU A 67 -30.35 -17.93 -2.53
C GLU A 67 -29.55 -16.79 -1.87
N ALA A 68 -28.30 -17.06 -1.46
CA ALA A 68 -27.38 -16.05 -0.96
C ALA A 68 -27.04 -14.98 -2.01
N VAL A 69 -26.79 -15.37 -3.27
CA VAL A 69 -26.53 -14.41 -4.37
C VAL A 69 -27.72 -13.49 -4.59
N GLU A 70 -28.92 -14.05 -4.76
CA GLU A 70 -30.14 -13.27 -5.03
C GLU A 70 -30.44 -12.26 -3.90
N VAL A 71 -30.22 -12.67 -2.65
CA VAL A 71 -30.48 -11.83 -1.47
C VAL A 71 -29.39 -10.76 -1.29
N LEU A 72 -28.12 -11.05 -1.57
CA LEU A 72 -27.04 -10.05 -1.54
C LEU A 72 -27.12 -9.07 -2.71
N GLU A 73 -27.62 -9.48 -3.87
CA GLU A 73 -27.93 -8.56 -4.98
C GLU A 73 -29.07 -7.60 -4.61
N LYS A 74 -30.11 -8.08 -3.92
CA LYS A 74 -31.14 -7.19 -3.36
C LYS A 74 -30.56 -6.21 -2.33
N ALA A 75 -29.51 -6.58 -1.60
CA ALA A 75 -28.81 -5.65 -0.70
C ALA A 75 -28.11 -4.51 -1.44
N SER A 76 -27.59 -4.74 -2.66
CA SER A 76 -26.88 -3.69 -3.42
C SER A 76 -27.83 -2.67 -4.06
N VAL A 77 -29.08 -3.07 -4.36
CA VAL A 77 -30.10 -2.23 -5.03
C VAL A 77 -31.09 -1.58 -4.04
N SER A 78 -31.20 -2.08 -2.81
CA SER A 78 -32.22 -1.59 -1.85
C SER A 78 -31.89 -0.23 -1.23
N PRO A 79 -32.90 0.63 -0.96
CA PRO A 79 -32.68 1.90 -0.29
C PRO A 79 -32.25 1.73 1.18
N GLY A 80 -31.40 2.67 1.62
CA GLY A 80 -30.76 2.68 2.95
C GLY A 80 -29.26 2.43 2.85
N ARG A 81 -28.44 3.39 3.30
CA ARG A 81 -26.98 3.30 3.14
C ARG A 81 -26.38 2.16 3.97
N LEU A 82 -25.79 1.16 3.30
CA LEU A 82 -24.71 0.38 3.90
C LEU A 82 -23.52 1.31 4.18
N SER A 83 -22.82 1.10 5.29
CA SER A 83 -21.49 1.65 5.52
C SER A 83 -20.50 1.08 4.50
N SER A 84 -19.40 1.79 4.23
CA SER A 84 -18.30 1.31 3.37
C SER A 84 -17.74 -0.06 3.81
N ALA A 85 -17.73 -0.35 5.12
CA ALA A 85 -17.35 -1.67 5.63
C ALA A 85 -18.41 -2.75 5.31
N GLU A 86 -19.70 -2.42 5.46
CA GLU A 86 -20.82 -3.32 5.17
C GLU A 86 -20.93 -3.62 3.66
N PHE A 87 -20.68 -2.62 2.81
CA PHE A 87 -20.66 -2.77 1.35
C PHE A 87 -19.48 -3.65 0.86
N ARG A 88 -18.29 -3.49 1.45
CA ARG A 88 -17.15 -4.39 1.18
C ARG A 88 -17.48 -5.84 1.57
N LYS A 89 -18.04 -6.04 2.77
CA LYS A 89 -18.50 -7.37 3.22
C LYS A 89 -19.55 -7.96 2.27
N MET A 90 -20.54 -7.17 1.85
CA MET A 90 -21.55 -7.60 0.89
C MET A 90 -20.93 -8.15 -0.41
N ASN A 91 -20.01 -7.39 -1.03
CA ASN A 91 -19.36 -7.80 -2.28
C ASN A 91 -18.46 -9.04 -2.11
N GLU A 92 -17.77 -9.16 -0.98
CA GLU A 92 -16.96 -10.35 -0.64
C GLU A 92 -17.81 -11.62 -0.54
N TYR A 93 -18.93 -11.56 0.19
CA TYR A 93 -19.86 -12.69 0.31
C TYR A 93 -20.56 -13.00 -1.01
N LEU A 94 -20.95 -11.98 -1.79
CA LEU A 94 -21.60 -12.14 -3.09
C LEU A 94 -20.66 -12.81 -4.10
N GLY A 95 -19.38 -12.42 -4.14
CA GLY A 95 -18.36 -13.06 -4.95
C GLY A 95 -18.18 -14.54 -4.59
N ARG A 96 -17.98 -14.84 -3.29
CA ARG A 96 -17.86 -16.23 -2.81
C ARG A 96 -19.12 -17.06 -3.07
N ALA A 97 -20.30 -16.49 -2.90
CA ALA A 97 -21.58 -17.14 -3.15
C ALA A 97 -21.73 -17.50 -4.64
N ARG A 98 -21.41 -16.58 -5.57
CA ARG A 98 -21.41 -16.86 -7.01
C ARG A 98 -20.46 -17.99 -7.38
N THR A 99 -19.22 -17.98 -6.89
CA THR A 99 -18.24 -19.06 -7.17
C THR A 99 -18.73 -20.42 -6.66
N ARG A 100 -19.34 -20.48 -5.47
CA ARG A 100 -19.87 -21.74 -4.90
C ARG A 100 -21.21 -22.18 -5.51
N ALA A 101 -21.99 -21.25 -6.05
CA ALA A 101 -23.21 -21.56 -6.81
C ALA A 101 -22.90 -22.06 -8.23
N ALA A 102 -21.80 -21.58 -8.84
CA ALA A 102 -21.32 -22.00 -10.15
C ALA A 102 -20.51 -23.32 -10.13
N ALA A 103 -20.01 -23.73 -8.96
CA ALA A 103 -19.35 -25.03 -8.81
C ALA A 103 -20.37 -26.16 -9.10
N PRO A 104 -20.03 -27.16 -9.93
CA PRO A 104 -20.91 -28.28 -10.17
C PRO A 104 -21.18 -28.97 -8.83
N ARG A 105 -22.46 -29.10 -8.47
CA ARG A 105 -22.87 -29.88 -7.29
C ARG A 105 -22.56 -31.34 -7.55
N GLU A 106 -21.35 -31.75 -7.17
CA GLU A 106 -20.97 -33.15 -7.02
C GLU A 106 -21.92 -33.73 -5.98
N LYS A 107 -22.99 -34.38 -6.48
CA LYS A 107 -23.93 -35.09 -5.63
C LYS A 107 -23.11 -36.14 -4.92
N GLN A 108 -22.99 -36.03 -3.60
CA GLN A 108 -22.41 -37.06 -2.76
C GLN A 108 -23.39 -38.25 -2.72
N ILE A 109 -23.43 -39.00 -3.82
CA ILE A 109 -24.18 -40.24 -3.92
C ILE A 109 -23.42 -41.24 -3.07
N VAL A 110 -23.88 -41.44 -1.83
CA VAL A 110 -23.45 -42.57 -0.99
C VAL A 110 -23.93 -43.84 -1.68
N ARG A 111 -23.11 -44.38 -2.59
CA ARG A 111 -23.37 -45.62 -3.30
C ARG A 111 -22.36 -46.67 -2.87
N ALA A 112 -22.86 -47.67 -2.16
CA ALA A 112 -22.11 -48.88 -1.88
C ALA A 112 -21.88 -49.68 -3.18
N GLN A 113 -20.86 -50.55 -3.13
CA GLN A 113 -20.55 -51.63 -4.06
C GLN A 113 -19.95 -51.25 -5.43
N SER A 114 -18.78 -51.84 -5.66
CA SER A 114 -18.07 -52.03 -6.92
C SER A 114 -18.06 -53.55 -7.24
N PRO A 115 -17.50 -54.03 -8.38
CA PRO A 115 -17.38 -53.44 -9.71
C PRO A 115 -17.89 -54.39 -10.83
N ALA A 116 -17.91 -53.94 -12.09
CA ALA A 116 -17.86 -54.83 -13.26
C ALA A 116 -17.12 -54.15 -14.43
N SER A 117 -16.37 -54.98 -15.16
CA SER A 117 -15.18 -54.72 -15.99
C SER A 117 -15.39 -54.10 -17.39
N ASP A 118 -14.24 -53.83 -18.04
CA ASP A 118 -13.97 -53.70 -19.49
C ASP A 118 -14.56 -52.45 -20.19
N THR A 119 -13.84 -51.67 -21.02
CA THR A 119 -12.49 -51.71 -21.63
C THR A 119 -12.06 -50.26 -21.99
N GLU A 120 -10.92 -49.83 -22.56
CA GLU A 120 -9.77 -50.48 -23.23
C GLU A 120 -8.40 -50.00 -22.64
N PHE A 121 -7.44 -49.56 -23.49
CA PHE A 121 -6.04 -49.21 -23.19
C PHE A 121 -5.74 -47.70 -23.27
N THR A 122 -4.95 -47.18 -22.33
CA THR A 122 -3.74 -46.40 -22.64
C THR A 122 -2.76 -46.50 -21.46
N THR A 123 -1.47 -46.59 -21.78
CA THR A 123 -0.37 -46.91 -20.86
C THR A 123 -0.22 -45.93 -19.71
N ASN A 124 -0.20 -46.44 -18.47
CA ASN A 124 0.74 -45.96 -17.46
C ASN A 124 1.02 -47.01 -16.37
N PHE A 125 2.21 -46.91 -15.78
CA PHE A 125 2.81 -47.94 -14.92
C PHE A 125 1.99 -48.20 -13.64
N PRO A 126 1.79 -49.46 -13.24
CA PRO A 126 1.21 -49.77 -11.94
C PRO A 126 2.26 -49.55 -10.86
N ASN A 127 1.90 -48.83 -9.79
CA ASN A 127 2.56 -49.01 -8.52
C ASN A 127 1.52 -49.14 -7.40
N GLN A 128 1.72 -50.12 -6.53
CA GLN A 128 0.71 -50.58 -5.59
C GLN A 128 0.63 -49.70 -4.33
N ALA A 129 -0.37 -49.97 -3.47
CA ALA A 129 -0.58 -49.36 -2.15
C ALA A 129 -1.11 -47.90 -2.12
N GLY A 130 -2.32 -47.70 -2.64
CA GLY A 130 -3.41 -47.12 -1.84
C GLY A 130 -3.26 -45.69 -1.33
N LYS A 131 -3.30 -44.72 -2.25
CA LYS A 131 -3.91 -43.37 -2.12
C LYS A 131 -4.01 -42.79 -3.52
N SER A 132 -5.12 -42.17 -3.86
CA SER A 132 -5.29 -41.49 -5.16
C SER A 132 -4.22 -40.40 -5.36
N PRO A 133 -3.87 -40.03 -6.61
CA PRO A 133 -2.89 -38.96 -6.86
C PRO A 133 -3.28 -37.63 -6.18
N GLN A 134 -4.58 -37.39 -6.00
CA GLN A 134 -5.10 -36.22 -5.28
C GLN A 134 -4.88 -36.34 -3.76
N GLU A 135 -5.12 -37.50 -3.15
CA GLU A 135 -4.85 -37.73 -1.72
C GLU A 135 -3.35 -37.67 -1.40
N GLN A 136 -2.48 -38.21 -2.26
CA GLN A 136 -1.03 -38.07 -2.12
C GLN A 136 -0.62 -36.58 -2.14
N LYS A 137 -1.21 -35.79 -3.05
CA LYS A 137 -0.99 -34.34 -3.13
C LYS A 137 -1.56 -33.57 -1.93
N GLN A 138 -2.68 -34.00 -1.35
CA GLN A 138 -3.20 -33.44 -0.10
C GLN A 138 -2.29 -33.76 1.09
N LEU A 139 -1.84 -35.01 1.22
CA LEU A 139 -0.93 -35.46 2.27
C LEU A 139 0.42 -34.72 2.19
N ALA A 140 0.97 -34.54 0.99
CA ALA A 140 2.18 -33.75 0.77
C ALA A 140 2.01 -32.28 1.19
N ARG A 141 0.88 -31.64 0.86
CA ARG A 141 0.58 -30.28 1.34
C ARG A 141 0.49 -30.23 2.88
N GLN A 142 -0.11 -31.24 3.52
CA GLN A 142 -0.22 -31.33 4.97
C GLN A 142 1.15 -31.52 5.66
N LEU A 143 2.04 -32.33 5.07
CA LEU A 143 3.42 -32.49 5.55
C LEU A 143 4.21 -31.17 5.44
N LEU A 144 4.08 -30.42 4.34
CA LEU A 144 4.75 -29.13 4.17
C LEU A 144 4.21 -28.05 5.11
N GLN A 145 2.89 -28.02 5.34
CA GLN A 145 2.26 -27.12 6.31
C GLN A 145 2.72 -27.42 7.74
N SER A 146 2.69 -28.70 8.15
CA SER A 146 3.15 -29.08 9.49
C SER A 146 4.68 -28.95 9.67
N ALA A 147 5.47 -29.06 8.59
CA ALA A 147 6.89 -28.70 8.62
C ALA A 147 7.10 -27.18 8.86
N ARG A 148 6.26 -26.30 8.31
CA ARG A 148 6.27 -24.86 8.64
C ARG A 148 5.91 -24.57 10.09
N GLU A 149 5.03 -25.38 10.70
CA GLU A 149 4.69 -25.25 12.11
C GLU A 149 5.88 -25.67 12.99
N ASP A 150 6.52 -26.80 12.68
CA ASP A 150 7.75 -27.25 13.35
C ASP A 150 8.88 -26.18 13.26
N ILE A 151 9.05 -25.50 12.11
CA ILE A 151 10.01 -24.38 11.97
C ILE A 151 9.69 -23.25 12.95
N LYS A 152 8.42 -22.89 13.15
CA LYS A 152 8.01 -21.85 14.10
C LYS A 152 8.23 -22.28 15.56
N LEU A 153 8.09 -23.58 15.84
CA LEU A 153 8.38 -24.20 17.13
C LEU A 153 9.87 -24.47 17.35
N ASN A 154 10.73 -24.12 16.38
CA ASN A 154 12.17 -24.37 16.38
C ASN A 154 12.57 -25.86 16.40
N GLU A 155 11.65 -26.76 16.00
CA GLU A 155 11.86 -28.21 15.91
C GLU A 155 12.37 -28.61 14.50
N LEU A 156 13.54 -28.10 14.14
CA LEU A 156 14.05 -28.13 12.75
C LEU A 156 14.30 -29.56 12.21
N ASP A 157 14.64 -30.53 13.06
CA ASP A 157 14.83 -31.93 12.65
C ASP A 157 13.51 -32.57 12.18
N LYS A 158 12.41 -32.33 12.92
CA LYS A 158 11.07 -32.83 12.54
C LYS A 158 10.59 -32.15 11.27
N ALA A 159 10.83 -30.84 11.14
CA ALA A 159 10.56 -30.10 9.92
C ALA A 159 11.30 -30.69 8.71
N ARG A 160 12.58 -31.04 8.86
CA ARG A 160 13.40 -31.66 7.80
C ARG A 160 12.87 -33.04 7.43
N GLN A 161 12.47 -33.87 8.40
CA GLN A 161 11.87 -35.18 8.13
C GLN A 161 10.56 -35.06 7.34
N LYS A 162 9.63 -34.20 7.77
CA LYS A 162 8.35 -33.96 7.07
C LYS A 162 8.53 -33.40 5.67
N ALA A 163 9.46 -32.45 5.49
CA ALA A 163 9.79 -31.92 4.17
C ALA A 163 10.49 -32.96 3.28
N GLY A 164 11.31 -33.84 3.85
CA GLY A 164 11.91 -34.98 3.15
C GLY A 164 10.86 -35.97 2.64
N GLN A 165 9.93 -36.39 3.50
CA GLN A 165 8.79 -37.25 3.11
C GLN A 165 7.95 -36.63 1.99
N ALA A 166 7.75 -35.30 2.01
CA ALA A 166 7.07 -34.60 0.93
C ALA A 166 7.87 -34.61 -0.39
N ALA A 167 9.20 -34.52 -0.34
CA ALA A 167 10.08 -34.63 -1.52
C ALA A 167 10.12 -36.06 -2.10
N GLU A 168 10.14 -37.08 -1.25
CA GLU A 168 10.18 -38.50 -1.64
C GLU A 168 8.96 -38.92 -2.46
N MET A 169 7.79 -38.31 -2.21
CA MET A 169 6.58 -38.59 -3.00
C MET A 169 6.67 -38.11 -4.47
N ARG A 170 7.68 -37.31 -4.84
CA ARG A 170 7.96 -36.87 -6.24
C ARG A 170 6.73 -36.33 -7.00
N LEU A 171 5.89 -35.58 -6.29
CA LEU A 171 4.66 -35.02 -6.84
C LEU A 171 4.92 -33.77 -7.68
N GLU A 172 4.09 -33.53 -8.69
CA GLU A 172 4.18 -32.30 -9.49
C GLU A 172 3.47 -31.14 -8.78
N TYR A 173 4.26 -30.12 -8.42
CA TYR A 173 3.81 -28.93 -7.71
C TYR A 173 3.56 -27.76 -8.66
N GLY A 174 2.37 -27.18 -8.59
CA GLY A 174 1.99 -26.00 -9.35
C GLY A 174 2.81 -24.75 -9.00
N PRO A 175 2.71 -23.68 -9.81
CA PRO A 175 3.49 -22.45 -9.62
C PRO A 175 3.15 -21.68 -8.32
N PHE A 176 1.96 -21.91 -7.76
CA PHE A 176 1.48 -21.30 -6.51
C PHE A 176 1.43 -22.29 -5.35
N GLU A 177 1.96 -23.51 -5.53
CA GLU A 177 1.99 -24.54 -4.49
C GLU A 177 3.35 -24.54 -3.81
N GLU A 178 3.33 -24.62 -2.47
CA GLU A 178 4.55 -24.72 -1.69
C GLU A 178 5.29 -26.02 -2.00
N ARG A 179 6.60 -25.92 -2.21
CA ARG A 179 7.46 -27.04 -2.62
C ARG A 179 8.34 -27.53 -1.46
N PRO A 180 8.68 -28.83 -1.40
CA PRO A 180 9.62 -29.35 -0.41
C PRO A 180 10.96 -28.60 -0.36
N GLU A 181 11.49 -28.22 -1.52
CA GLU A 181 12.70 -27.41 -1.69
C GLU A 181 12.64 -26.07 -0.95
N GLN A 182 11.47 -25.39 -0.99
CA GLN A 182 11.28 -24.09 -0.35
C GLN A 182 11.26 -24.22 1.18
N VAL A 183 10.63 -25.27 1.69
CA VAL A 183 10.61 -25.58 3.13
C VAL A 183 12.01 -25.99 3.61
N LEU A 184 12.73 -26.83 2.86
CA LEU A 184 14.12 -27.20 3.16
C LEU A 184 15.06 -25.98 3.16
N ALA A 185 14.88 -25.05 2.23
CA ALA A 185 15.64 -23.79 2.22
C ALA A 185 15.28 -22.88 3.41
N ALA A 186 14.03 -22.89 3.87
CA ALA A 186 13.62 -22.18 5.08
C ALA A 186 14.23 -22.80 6.35
N ILE A 187 14.28 -24.14 6.44
CA ILE A 187 14.96 -24.87 7.53
C ILE A 187 16.45 -24.53 7.55
N ALA A 188 17.15 -24.61 6.43
CA ALA A 188 18.58 -24.29 6.36
C ALA A 188 18.90 -22.85 6.82
N ARG A 189 18.03 -21.89 6.49
CA ARG A 189 18.14 -20.50 6.99
C ARG A 189 17.87 -20.39 8.49
N ALA A 190 16.95 -21.18 9.04
CA ALA A 190 16.69 -21.24 10.47
C ALA A 190 17.88 -21.86 11.24
N GLU A 191 18.46 -22.94 10.72
CA GLU A 191 19.69 -23.57 11.25
C GLU A 191 20.86 -22.57 11.28
N GLN A 192 21.09 -21.83 10.19
CA GLN A 192 22.12 -20.78 10.13
C GLN A 192 21.89 -19.67 11.17
N ARG A 193 20.64 -19.29 11.45
CA ARG A 193 20.32 -18.29 12.49
C ARG A 193 20.59 -18.82 13.90
N LEU A 194 20.33 -20.10 14.15
CA LEU A 194 20.69 -20.75 15.43
C LEU A 194 22.20 -20.84 15.60
N GLN A 195 22.94 -21.24 14.56
CA GLN A 195 24.41 -21.30 14.59
C GLN A 195 25.03 -19.91 14.80
N LYS A 196 24.50 -18.86 14.15
CA LYS A 196 24.97 -17.48 14.32
C LYS A 196 24.63 -16.88 15.69
N ASN A 197 23.61 -17.40 16.36
CA ASN A 197 23.21 -16.99 17.72
C ASN A 197 23.76 -17.93 18.82
N ALA A 198 24.53 -18.96 18.48
CA ALA A 198 25.23 -19.76 19.46
C ALA A 198 26.31 -18.90 20.14
N PRO A 199 26.40 -18.87 21.48
CA PRO A 199 27.46 -18.14 22.15
C PRO A 199 28.80 -18.78 21.79
N VAL A 200 29.73 -17.98 21.27
CA VAL A 200 31.08 -18.41 20.93
C VAL A 200 31.78 -18.88 22.20
N GLN A 201 31.78 -20.20 22.41
CA GLN A 201 32.66 -20.83 23.40
C GLN A 201 34.10 -20.74 22.90
N GLN A 202 34.99 -20.48 23.84
CA GLN A 202 36.38 -20.13 23.60
C GLN A 202 37.14 -21.20 22.79
N ALA A 203 37.49 -20.84 21.57
CA ALA A 203 38.75 -21.22 20.95
C ALA A 203 39.31 -19.93 20.31
N GLY A 204 40.53 -19.49 20.55
CA GLY A 204 41.65 -20.19 21.18
C GLY A 204 42.90 -19.82 20.41
N GLY A 205 43.54 -18.70 20.78
CA GLY A 205 44.81 -18.26 20.23
C GLY A 205 44.73 -17.20 19.13
N PHE A 206 44.95 -15.95 19.52
CA PHE A 206 45.86 -15.05 18.78
C PHE A 206 46.71 -14.29 19.79
N THR A 207 48.02 -14.53 19.73
CA THR A 207 49.02 -13.95 20.62
C THR A 207 49.33 -12.51 20.23
N ARG A 208 49.22 -11.58 21.18
CA ARG A 208 50.16 -10.46 21.30
C ARG A 208 50.51 -10.24 22.76
N GLN A 209 51.82 -10.25 23.02
CA GLN A 209 52.46 -10.03 24.29
C GLN A 209 53.30 -8.74 24.15
N ASP A 210 53.41 -7.99 25.26
CA ASP A 210 54.13 -6.71 25.39
C ASP A 210 53.57 -5.51 24.57
N SER A 211 53.54 -4.27 25.08
CA SER A 211 54.24 -3.70 26.24
C SER A 211 53.34 -2.79 27.09
N GLN A 212 53.72 -2.55 28.36
CA GLN A 212 53.06 -1.62 29.28
C GLN A 212 53.50 -0.14 29.11
N VAL A 213 52.83 0.74 29.86
CA VAL A 213 53.22 2.10 30.31
C VAL A 213 52.92 3.27 29.34
N MET A 214 51.88 4.05 29.62
CA MET A 214 52.02 5.34 30.36
C MET A 214 50.65 5.91 30.79
N GLN A 215 50.49 6.28 32.07
CA GLN A 215 49.41 7.15 32.56
C GLN A 215 50.01 8.51 32.91
N VAL A 216 49.41 9.60 32.42
CA VAL A 216 49.64 10.97 32.89
C VAL A 216 48.30 11.73 32.84
N ALA A 217 48.11 12.65 33.79
CA ALA A 217 46.97 13.56 33.93
C ALA A 217 46.56 14.28 32.61
N GLY A 218 45.34 14.76 32.41
CA GLY A 218 44.24 14.98 33.37
C GLY A 218 43.76 16.43 33.25
N ILE A 219 42.53 16.64 32.77
CA ILE A 219 41.84 17.95 32.69
C ILE A 219 40.37 17.72 33.07
N GLU A 220 39.84 18.61 33.89
CA GLU A 220 38.49 18.56 34.43
C GLU A 220 37.41 19.03 33.42
N GLU A 221 36.18 18.61 33.70
CA GLU A 221 34.84 19.12 33.34
C GLU A 221 34.67 20.47 32.55
N PRO A 222 33.60 20.63 31.74
CA PRO A 222 32.22 20.39 32.22
C PRO A 222 31.19 19.75 31.27
N ALA A 223 30.17 19.16 31.91
CA ALA A 223 28.95 18.70 31.27
C ALA A 223 28.09 19.89 30.77
N GLY A 224 28.14 20.14 29.45
CA GLY A 224 27.30 21.10 28.75
C GLY A 224 25.97 20.50 28.28
N SER A 225 24.90 20.81 29.01
CA SER A 225 23.47 20.77 28.64
C SER A 225 23.08 20.44 27.18
N ASN A 226 22.37 19.31 26.98
CA ASN A 226 21.43 19.13 25.87
C ASN A 226 19.99 19.12 26.42
N PRO A 227 19.23 20.24 26.31
CA PRO A 227 17.92 20.37 26.94
C PRO A 227 16.77 19.84 26.05
N PHE A 228 16.66 18.52 25.86
CA PHE A 228 15.41 17.91 25.39
C PHE A 228 15.21 16.43 25.82
N SER A 229 15.25 16.20 27.13
CA SER A 229 14.80 14.93 27.74
C SER A 229 14.00 15.23 29.00
N THR A 230 12.71 15.52 28.86
CA THR A 230 11.78 15.54 29.99
C THR A 230 11.34 14.10 30.33
N PRO A 231 11.48 13.65 31.59
CA PRO A 231 10.98 12.36 32.02
C PRO A 231 9.48 12.46 32.33
N ALA A 232 8.64 11.81 31.54
CA ALA A 232 7.19 11.78 31.77
C ALA A 232 6.60 10.39 31.50
N ALA A 233 6.24 9.71 32.59
CA ALA A 233 5.29 8.60 32.71
C ALA A 233 5.31 7.49 31.62
N ASN A 234 5.82 6.32 31.99
CA ASN A 234 5.37 5.05 31.39
C ASN A 234 3.92 4.78 31.82
N PRO A 235 2.93 4.67 30.91
CA PRO A 235 1.55 4.35 31.25
C PRO A 235 1.13 3.03 30.60
N PHE A 236 1.98 2.00 30.64
CA PHE A 236 1.58 0.61 30.35
C PHE A 236 2.53 -0.42 30.98
N ASP A 237 2.21 -0.80 32.22
CA ASP A 237 2.44 -2.17 32.68
C ASP A 237 1.35 -3.08 32.07
N GLY A 238 1.61 -4.39 31.96
CA GLY A 238 0.64 -5.39 31.51
C GLY A 238 0.87 -5.95 30.10
N SER A 239 1.69 -7.00 30.04
CA SER A 239 1.56 -8.15 29.13
C SER A 239 0.39 -8.12 28.11
N GLN A 240 0.68 -7.64 26.89
CA GLN A 240 -0.08 -8.01 25.69
C GLN A 240 0.86 -8.28 24.53
N ASP A 241 0.69 -9.44 23.89
CA ASP A 241 1.24 -9.74 22.57
C ASP A 241 0.66 -8.78 21.52
N ARG A 242 1.22 -7.57 21.44
CA ARG A 242 0.97 -6.66 20.33
C ARG A 242 1.59 -7.26 19.08
N LYS A 243 0.82 -8.10 18.39
CA LYS A 243 1.06 -8.45 16.98
C LYS A 243 1.28 -7.13 16.24
N LEU A 244 2.52 -6.88 15.81
CA LEU A 244 2.83 -5.70 15.01
C LEU A 244 1.86 -5.67 13.84
N THR A 245 1.22 -4.53 13.61
CA THR A 245 0.35 -4.36 12.46
C THR A 245 1.14 -4.61 11.18
N GLU A 246 0.46 -5.06 10.11
CA GLU A 246 1.11 -5.33 8.82
C GLU A 246 1.88 -4.09 8.30
N LYS A 247 1.37 -2.88 8.62
CA LYS A 247 2.08 -1.61 8.40
C LYS A 247 3.38 -1.48 9.19
N GLU A 248 3.38 -1.78 10.49
CA GLU A 248 4.59 -1.73 11.30
C GLU A 248 5.61 -2.76 10.82
N GLN A 249 5.19 -3.99 10.50
CA GLN A 249 6.06 -5.05 9.96
C GLN A 249 6.71 -4.61 8.63
N ALA A 250 5.93 -4.10 7.69
CA ALA A 250 6.45 -3.56 6.43
C ALA A 250 7.41 -2.38 6.66
N SER A 251 7.11 -1.48 7.60
CA SER A 251 7.99 -0.34 7.92
C SER A 251 9.34 -0.77 8.52
N VAL A 252 9.36 -1.84 9.32
CA VAL A 252 10.60 -2.41 9.89
C VAL A 252 11.44 -3.06 8.79
N LEU A 253 10.81 -3.82 7.89
CA LEU A 253 11.50 -4.42 6.74
C LEU A 253 12.10 -3.36 5.81
N LEU A 254 11.41 -2.24 5.58
CA LEU A 254 11.93 -1.13 4.77
C LEU A 254 13.11 -0.42 5.43
N LYS A 255 13.04 -0.15 6.74
CA LYS A 255 14.19 0.37 7.51
C LYS A 255 15.40 -0.56 7.43
N GLN A 256 15.18 -1.88 7.56
CA GLN A 256 16.24 -2.87 7.46
C GLN A 256 16.80 -2.95 6.02
N ALA A 257 15.94 -2.86 5.00
CA ALA A 257 16.35 -2.80 3.60
C ALA A 257 17.20 -1.55 3.31
N ARG A 258 16.82 -0.39 3.85
CA ARG A 258 17.59 0.86 3.78
C ARG A 258 18.96 0.73 4.42
N GLN A 259 19.03 0.10 5.61
CA GLN A 259 20.29 -0.16 6.29
C GLN A 259 21.19 -1.08 5.44
N SER A 260 20.67 -2.19 4.92
CA SER A 260 21.42 -3.10 4.04
C SER A 260 21.91 -2.42 2.77
N LEU A 261 21.08 -1.55 2.15
CA LEU A 261 21.44 -0.75 0.98
C LEU A 261 22.60 0.21 1.29
N ASN A 262 22.55 0.89 2.44
CA ASN A 262 23.62 1.78 2.90
C ASN A 262 24.92 1.01 3.22
N SER A 263 24.81 -0.24 3.69
CA SER A 263 25.96 -1.14 3.91
C SER A 263 26.51 -1.79 2.64
N GLY A 264 25.88 -1.58 1.47
CA GLY A 264 26.29 -2.18 0.20
C GLY A 264 25.77 -3.61 -0.06
N ASN A 265 24.97 -4.17 0.86
CA ASN A 265 24.38 -5.50 0.73
C ASN A 265 23.09 -5.45 -0.11
N TYR A 266 23.26 -5.29 -1.42
CA TYR A 266 22.15 -5.04 -2.36
C TYR A 266 21.15 -6.20 -2.46
N ASP A 267 21.58 -7.45 -2.36
CA ASP A 267 20.70 -8.62 -2.45
C ASP A 267 19.83 -8.80 -1.19
N ASP A 268 20.39 -8.56 -0.01
CA ASP A 268 19.65 -8.50 1.25
C ASP A 268 18.63 -7.36 1.21
N ALA A 269 19.06 -6.17 0.78
CA ALA A 269 18.19 -5.00 0.64
C ALA A 269 17.03 -5.25 -0.34
N ARG A 270 17.30 -5.91 -1.48
CA ARG A 270 16.27 -6.30 -2.46
C ARG A 270 15.30 -7.32 -1.87
N THR A 271 15.79 -8.31 -1.13
CA THR A 271 14.96 -9.33 -0.49
C THR A 271 14.03 -8.73 0.56
N LEU A 272 14.56 -7.85 1.43
CA LEU A 272 13.77 -7.15 2.46
C LEU A 272 12.74 -6.18 1.86
N ALA A 273 13.10 -5.47 0.79
CA ALA A 273 12.16 -4.59 0.08
C ALA A 273 11.05 -5.39 -0.63
N LEU A 274 11.36 -6.56 -1.21
CA LEU A 274 10.35 -7.46 -1.77
C LEU A 274 9.41 -7.99 -0.68
N GLN A 275 9.94 -8.45 0.46
CA GLN A 275 9.12 -8.88 1.60
C GLN A 275 8.20 -7.75 2.08
N ALA A 276 8.69 -6.52 2.19
CA ALA A 276 7.86 -5.36 2.57
C ALA A 276 6.74 -5.04 1.54
N LYS A 277 6.95 -5.38 0.26
CA LYS A 277 5.95 -5.21 -0.80
C LYS A 277 4.78 -6.19 -0.65
N ASP A 278 5.03 -7.38 -0.11
CA ASP A 278 4.02 -8.43 0.00
C ASP A 278 2.95 -8.16 1.07
N TYR A 279 3.15 -7.15 1.94
CA TYR A 279 2.18 -6.72 2.96
C TYR A 279 1.09 -5.75 2.44
N ASP A 280 1.13 -5.34 1.17
CA ASP A 280 0.16 -4.44 0.47
C ASP A 280 -0.38 -3.27 1.32
N VAL A 281 0.54 -2.55 1.98
CA VAL A 281 0.19 -1.48 2.92
C VAL A 281 0.01 -0.14 2.19
N ALA A 282 -1.01 0.62 2.57
CA ALA A 282 -1.15 2.02 2.14
C ALA A 282 -0.07 2.91 2.79
N TYR A 283 0.91 3.32 1.97
CA TYR A 283 1.97 4.26 2.35
C TYR A 283 1.51 5.72 2.15
N GLN A 284 1.88 6.61 3.07
CA GLN A 284 1.67 8.06 2.92
C GLN A 284 2.68 8.69 1.96
N LEU A 285 2.43 9.94 1.55
CA LEU A 285 3.21 10.66 0.54
C LEU A 285 4.72 10.77 0.87
N PHE A 286 5.06 10.85 2.15
CA PHE A 286 6.43 10.96 2.66
C PHE A 286 6.97 9.69 3.30
N GLU A 287 6.20 8.60 3.31
CA GLU A 287 6.69 7.29 3.79
C GLU A 287 7.56 6.64 2.71
N GLU A 288 8.70 6.06 3.12
CA GLU A 288 9.54 5.29 2.19
C GLU A 288 8.78 4.03 1.74
N ARG A 289 8.87 3.71 0.44
CA ARG A 289 8.13 2.61 -0.18
C ARG A 289 9.05 1.53 -0.70
N PRO A 290 8.60 0.25 -0.81
CA PRO A 290 9.37 -0.84 -1.40
C PRO A 290 9.98 -0.48 -2.77
N GLN A 291 9.21 0.22 -3.61
CA GLN A 291 9.62 0.64 -4.95
C GLN A 291 10.77 1.67 -4.92
N HIS A 292 10.86 2.52 -3.90
CA HIS A 292 11.95 3.49 -3.77
C HIS A 292 13.29 2.80 -3.51
N ILE A 293 13.30 1.85 -2.58
CA ILE A 293 14.50 1.07 -2.24
C ILE A 293 14.93 0.19 -3.41
N LEU A 294 13.99 -0.47 -4.09
CA LEU A 294 14.30 -1.28 -5.28
C LEU A 294 14.89 -0.44 -6.43
N ALA A 295 14.30 0.71 -6.74
CA ALA A 295 14.82 1.61 -7.77
C ALA A 295 16.20 2.17 -7.41
N GLU A 296 16.47 2.44 -6.12
CA GLU A 296 17.79 2.89 -5.69
C GLU A 296 18.85 1.77 -5.72
N ILE A 297 18.47 0.51 -5.44
CA ILE A 297 19.33 -0.67 -5.65
C ILE A 297 19.67 -0.81 -7.12
N GLU A 298 18.70 -0.70 -8.03
CA GLU A 298 18.94 -0.79 -9.48
C GLU A 298 19.87 0.32 -9.98
N ARG A 299 19.69 1.56 -9.47
CA ARG A 299 20.60 2.68 -9.75
C ARG A 299 22.04 2.43 -9.24
N LYS A 300 22.20 1.85 -8.05
CA LYS A 300 23.52 1.61 -7.43
C LYS A 300 24.24 0.37 -7.97
N THR A 301 23.50 -0.67 -8.35
CA THR A 301 24.06 -1.91 -8.90
C THR A 301 24.29 -1.86 -10.41
N GLY A 302 23.70 -0.89 -11.12
CA GLY A 302 23.76 -0.79 -12.59
C GLY A 302 23.00 -1.91 -13.31
N ALA A 303 22.37 -2.83 -12.57
CA ALA A 303 21.69 -3.99 -13.10
C ALA A 303 20.33 -3.59 -13.67
N LYS A 304 20.31 -3.17 -14.94
CA LYS A 304 19.11 -3.03 -15.77
C LYS A 304 18.46 -4.39 -16.07
N ILE A 305 17.98 -5.07 -15.04
CA ILE A 305 17.14 -6.26 -15.19
C ILE A 305 15.71 -5.77 -15.41
N PHE A 306 15.23 -5.86 -16.65
CA PHE A 306 13.80 -5.81 -16.96
C PHE A 306 13.10 -7.03 -16.34
N ALA A 307 12.81 -6.99 -15.03
CA ALA A 307 12.05 -7.99 -14.28
C ALA A 307 10.75 -7.42 -13.69
N GLY A 308 10.15 -6.46 -14.39
CA GLY A 308 8.69 -6.33 -14.37
C GLY A 308 8.11 -7.39 -15.29
N LYS A 309 7.70 -8.55 -14.74
CA LYS A 309 6.75 -9.43 -15.43
C LYS A 309 5.38 -8.76 -15.30
N PRO A 310 4.80 -8.15 -16.35
CA PRO A 310 3.45 -7.63 -16.27
C PRO A 310 2.49 -8.80 -16.05
N GLU A 311 1.41 -8.58 -15.31
CA GLU A 311 0.27 -9.50 -15.41
C GLU A 311 -0.27 -9.45 -16.85
N PRO A 312 -0.59 -10.61 -17.45
CA PRO A 312 -1.15 -10.67 -18.79
C PRO A 312 -2.65 -10.34 -18.74
N THR A 313 -2.99 -9.05 -18.81
CA THR A 313 -4.34 -8.66 -19.23
C THR A 313 -4.51 -9.00 -20.70
N GLN A 314 -5.02 -10.21 -20.95
CA GLN A 314 -5.50 -10.75 -22.22
C GLN A 314 -4.52 -10.68 -23.42
N GLN A 315 -4.15 -11.87 -23.89
CA GLN A 315 -3.39 -12.07 -25.12
C GLN A 315 -4.15 -11.49 -26.32
N ILE A 316 -3.58 -10.45 -26.95
CA ILE A 316 -3.51 -10.42 -28.40
C ILE A 316 -2.14 -11.04 -28.72
N ALA A 317 -2.15 -12.19 -29.39
CA ALA A 317 -0.94 -12.82 -29.90
C ALA A 317 -0.43 -12.05 -31.14
N GLN A 318 0.83 -12.30 -31.54
CA GLN A 318 1.62 -11.56 -32.53
C GLN A 318 2.27 -10.28 -31.94
N SER A 319 3.56 -10.00 -32.13
CA SER A 319 4.62 -10.71 -32.86
C SER A 319 5.99 -10.40 -32.24
N SER A 320 6.98 -11.25 -32.48
CA SER A 320 8.40 -10.96 -32.18
C SER A 320 9.05 -10.01 -33.22
N ALA A 321 8.26 -9.34 -34.06
CA ALA A 321 8.71 -8.27 -34.96
C ALA A 321 8.58 -6.87 -34.30
N GLY A 322 7.62 -6.70 -33.39
CA GLY A 322 7.28 -5.42 -32.76
C GLY A 322 8.41 -4.76 -31.94
N SER A 323 9.46 -5.49 -31.55
CA SER A 323 10.66 -4.89 -30.95
C SER A 323 11.49 -4.11 -31.99
N SER A 324 11.69 -4.67 -33.18
CA SER A 324 12.41 -3.99 -34.26
C SER A 324 11.64 -2.78 -34.77
N GLU A 325 10.32 -2.92 -34.94
CA GLU A 325 9.43 -1.83 -35.36
C GLU A 325 9.39 -0.71 -34.30
N LYS A 326 9.32 -1.05 -33.00
CA LYS A 326 9.41 -0.07 -31.91
C LYS A 326 10.76 0.65 -31.87
N GLU A 327 11.87 -0.06 -32.08
CA GLU A 327 13.20 0.55 -32.17
C GLU A 327 13.34 1.45 -33.40
N GLN A 328 12.78 1.07 -34.55
CA GLN A 328 12.77 1.89 -35.76
C GLN A 328 11.94 3.17 -35.55
N ALA A 329 10.73 3.07 -34.99
CA ALA A 329 9.90 4.21 -34.65
C ALA A 329 10.59 5.16 -33.67
N ALA A 330 11.22 4.64 -32.60
CA ALA A 330 11.98 5.44 -31.64
C ALA A 330 13.12 6.23 -32.30
N ARG A 331 13.92 5.57 -33.16
CA ARG A 331 15.01 6.24 -33.91
C ARG A 331 14.48 7.33 -34.86
N LEU A 332 13.35 7.11 -35.52
CA LEU A 332 12.72 8.11 -36.39
C LEU A 332 12.22 9.33 -35.60
N LEU A 333 11.66 9.13 -34.40
CA LEU A 333 11.24 10.24 -33.52
C LEU A 333 12.42 11.03 -32.95
N GLU A 334 13.50 10.35 -32.58
CA GLU A 334 14.75 10.99 -32.14
C GLU A 334 15.37 11.84 -33.26
N GLN A 335 15.45 11.30 -34.48
CA GLN A 335 15.89 12.04 -35.67
C GLN A 335 14.95 13.22 -36.00
N ALA A 336 13.64 13.04 -35.86
CA ALA A 336 12.67 14.12 -36.07
C ALA A 336 12.88 15.28 -35.08
N ARG A 337 13.16 14.98 -33.80
CA ARG A 337 13.51 16.00 -32.80
C ARG A 337 14.84 16.67 -33.08
N ALA A 338 15.88 15.92 -33.45
CA ALA A 338 17.17 16.51 -33.85
C ALA A 338 17.02 17.45 -35.06
N ALA A 339 16.19 17.08 -36.04
CA ALA A 339 15.84 17.93 -37.19
C ALA A 339 15.03 19.18 -36.78
N LEU A 340 14.10 19.05 -35.82
CA LEU A 340 13.32 20.17 -35.26
C LEU A 340 14.24 21.17 -34.54
N GLN A 341 15.12 20.69 -33.67
CA GLN A 341 16.14 21.49 -32.97
C GLN A 341 17.11 22.18 -33.95
N ALA A 342 17.44 21.53 -35.06
CA ALA A 342 18.23 22.11 -36.15
C ALA A 342 17.44 23.07 -37.07
N GLY A 343 16.17 23.38 -36.77
CA GLY A 343 15.30 24.27 -37.57
C GLY A 343 14.80 23.67 -38.89
N LYS A 344 15.08 22.40 -39.18
CA LYS A 344 14.76 21.73 -40.46
C LYS A 344 13.34 21.15 -40.43
N LEU A 345 12.35 22.02 -40.32
CA LEU A 345 10.95 21.66 -40.04
C LEU A 345 10.33 20.67 -41.04
N ASP A 346 10.64 20.78 -42.33
CA ASP A 346 10.07 19.86 -43.34
C ASP A 346 10.70 18.45 -43.25
N SER A 347 12.00 18.33 -42.94
CA SER A 347 12.61 17.00 -42.68
C SER A 347 12.14 16.39 -41.36
N ALA A 348 11.97 17.22 -40.32
CA ALA A 348 11.39 16.79 -39.05
C ALA A 348 9.97 16.23 -39.25
N LYS A 349 9.16 16.90 -40.09
CA LYS A 349 7.82 16.46 -40.45
C LYS A 349 7.82 15.12 -41.16
N ALA A 350 8.69 14.94 -42.17
CA ALA A 350 8.78 13.69 -42.91
C ALA A 350 9.15 12.50 -41.99
N LEU A 351 10.12 12.69 -41.09
CA LEU A 351 10.54 11.67 -40.12
C LEU A 351 9.44 11.33 -39.10
N ALA A 352 8.74 12.33 -38.57
CA ALA A 352 7.61 12.10 -37.65
C ALA A 352 6.41 11.44 -38.36
N GLN A 353 6.17 11.75 -39.63
CA GLN A 353 5.16 11.06 -40.45
C GLN A 353 5.56 9.61 -40.75
N GLN A 354 6.85 9.33 -40.98
CA GLN A 354 7.35 7.97 -41.14
C GLN A 354 7.20 7.18 -39.84
N ALA A 355 7.50 7.78 -38.68
CA ALA A 355 7.26 7.17 -37.36
C ALA A 355 5.76 6.88 -37.10
N SER A 356 4.84 7.71 -37.61
CA SER A 356 3.39 7.46 -37.50
C SER A 356 2.86 6.34 -38.40
N GLN A 357 3.66 5.89 -39.39
CA GLN A 357 3.31 4.75 -40.24
C GLN A 357 3.76 3.41 -39.66
N VAL A 358 4.58 3.41 -38.61
CA VAL A 358 4.97 2.20 -37.88
C VAL A 358 3.94 1.95 -36.77
N ASP A 359 3.21 0.84 -36.87
CA ASP A 359 2.13 0.49 -35.94
C ASP A 359 2.69 0.01 -34.59
N VAL A 360 3.04 0.96 -33.72
CA VAL A 360 3.71 0.72 -32.44
C VAL A 360 2.85 1.22 -31.28
N ALA A 361 2.66 0.37 -30.27
CA ALA A 361 2.03 0.75 -29.02
C ALA A 361 2.96 1.67 -28.18
N TYR A 362 2.62 2.96 -28.14
CA TYR A 362 3.24 3.97 -27.29
C TYR A 362 2.62 3.97 -25.88
N ARG A 363 3.45 4.00 -24.83
CA ARG A 363 3.02 4.16 -23.43
C ARG A 363 2.77 5.64 -23.09
N LEU A 364 2.17 5.90 -21.93
CA LEU A 364 1.83 7.26 -21.46
C LEU A 364 3.01 8.26 -21.42
N PHE A 365 4.23 7.75 -21.23
CA PHE A 365 5.47 8.55 -21.17
C PHE A 365 6.43 8.25 -22.34
N ASP A 366 6.01 7.45 -23.33
CA ASP A 366 6.81 7.24 -24.53
C ASP A 366 6.66 8.47 -25.44
N ASP A 367 7.71 8.86 -26.15
CA ASP A 367 7.62 9.88 -27.18
C ASP A 367 6.73 9.41 -28.33
N ARG A 368 5.91 10.32 -28.84
CA ARG A 368 4.85 10.04 -29.80
C ARG A 368 4.97 10.90 -31.07
N PRO A 369 4.65 10.36 -32.26
CA PRO A 369 4.70 11.12 -33.50
C PRO A 369 3.74 12.31 -33.49
N GLU A 370 2.59 12.21 -32.84
CA GLU A 370 1.64 13.32 -32.75
C GLU A 370 2.20 14.51 -31.97
N LEU A 371 2.94 14.25 -30.88
CA LEU A 371 3.58 15.30 -30.08
C LEU A 371 4.65 16.06 -30.89
N VAL A 372 5.49 15.32 -31.63
CA VAL A 372 6.52 15.92 -32.49
C VAL A 372 5.88 16.68 -33.65
N LEU A 373 4.80 16.16 -34.25
CA LEU A 373 4.05 16.87 -35.30
C LEU A 373 3.38 18.15 -34.79
N ASP A 374 2.85 18.16 -33.57
CA ASP A 374 2.25 19.35 -32.95
C ASP A 374 3.31 20.38 -32.55
N GLU A 375 4.50 19.95 -32.12
CA GLU A 375 5.64 20.82 -31.91
C GLU A 375 6.14 21.43 -33.23
N ILE A 376 6.20 20.66 -34.32
CA ILE A 376 6.51 21.16 -35.67
C ILE A 376 5.44 22.14 -36.16
N LYS A 377 4.14 21.87 -35.94
CA LYS A 377 3.06 22.83 -36.24
C LYS A 377 3.26 24.14 -35.48
N ARG A 378 3.65 24.07 -34.19
CA ARG A 378 3.89 25.25 -33.36
C ARG A 378 5.14 26.02 -33.78
N ALA A 379 6.23 25.33 -34.12
CA ALA A 379 7.45 25.93 -34.66
C ALA A 379 7.21 26.58 -36.04
N ARG A 380 6.43 25.92 -36.91
CA ARG A 380 6.01 26.47 -38.21
C ARG A 380 5.03 27.63 -38.07
N ALA A 381 4.14 27.59 -37.07
CA ALA A 381 3.26 28.70 -36.72
C ALA A 381 4.09 29.89 -36.22
N GLY A 382 5.04 29.70 -35.31
CA GLY A 382 5.94 30.76 -34.82
C GLY A 382 6.84 31.36 -35.92
N ALA A 383 7.38 30.52 -36.80
CA ALA A 383 8.08 30.97 -38.01
C ALA A 383 7.13 31.70 -38.99
N GLY A 384 5.87 31.27 -39.06
CA GLY A 384 4.79 31.95 -39.77
C GLY A 384 4.45 33.30 -39.16
N THR A 385 4.45 33.44 -37.83
CA THR A 385 4.28 34.74 -37.14
C THR A 385 5.43 35.68 -37.48
N LEU A 386 6.67 35.19 -37.54
CA LEU A 386 7.83 35.99 -37.98
C LEU A 386 7.75 36.41 -39.47
N ALA A 387 7.11 35.64 -40.34
CA ALA A 387 6.93 35.97 -41.76
C ALA A 387 5.62 36.71 -42.09
N SER A 388 4.62 36.64 -41.21
CA SER A 388 3.26 37.16 -41.43
C SER A 388 2.93 38.39 -40.58
N THR A 389 3.68 38.69 -39.51
CA THR A 389 3.52 39.92 -38.72
C THR A 389 4.33 41.09 -39.31
N GLY A 390 4.31 41.20 -40.64
CA GLY A 390 4.75 42.40 -41.36
C GLY A 390 3.70 43.51 -41.38
N ASN A 391 2.48 43.27 -40.88
CA ASN A 391 1.44 44.28 -40.72
C ASN A 391 0.40 43.94 -39.64
N ALA A 392 -0.16 44.97 -39.02
CA ALA A 392 -1.25 44.97 -38.03
C ALA A 392 -0.98 44.40 -36.61
N THR A 393 -0.66 45.35 -35.71
CA THR A 393 -1.08 45.45 -34.29
C THR A 393 -0.65 44.37 -33.29
N GLY A 394 0.34 44.71 -32.45
CA GLY A 394 0.63 43.99 -31.19
C GLY A 394 2.00 44.26 -30.56
N ALA A 395 3.01 44.64 -31.34
CA ALA A 395 4.35 44.92 -30.83
C ALA A 395 4.50 46.37 -30.37
N GLY A 396 4.49 46.61 -29.05
CA GLY A 396 4.67 47.97 -28.50
C GLY A 396 4.77 48.13 -26.97
N MET A 397 4.36 47.14 -26.15
CA MET A 397 4.33 47.31 -24.67
C MET A 397 5.07 46.21 -23.86
N SER A 398 5.56 45.16 -24.52
CA SER A 398 6.02 43.91 -23.88
C SER A 398 7.32 43.99 -23.05
N GLY A 399 7.93 45.17 -22.89
CA GLY A 399 9.06 45.37 -21.98
C GLY A 399 8.63 45.83 -20.58
N ALA A 400 7.64 46.74 -20.52
CA ALA A 400 7.19 47.32 -19.26
C ALA A 400 6.27 46.37 -18.48
N GLU A 401 5.35 45.69 -19.17
CA GLU A 401 4.43 44.74 -18.52
C GLU A 401 5.18 43.54 -17.93
N THR A 402 6.26 43.08 -18.56
CA THR A 402 7.12 42.00 -18.01
C THR A 402 7.84 42.47 -16.75
N ALA A 403 8.42 43.68 -16.74
CA ALA A 403 9.06 44.23 -15.56
C ALA A 403 8.05 44.46 -14.40
N SER A 404 6.82 44.91 -14.70
CA SER A 404 5.75 45.01 -13.70
C SER A 404 5.27 43.65 -13.21
N LYS A 405 5.23 42.62 -14.08
CA LYS A 405 4.93 41.24 -13.69
C LYS A 405 6.00 40.67 -12.75
N GLU A 406 7.27 40.85 -13.07
CA GLU A 406 8.39 40.45 -12.20
C GLU A 406 8.31 41.13 -10.83
N GLN A 407 8.12 42.45 -10.78
CA GLN A 407 7.94 43.21 -9.53
C GLN A 407 6.74 42.71 -8.71
N ALA A 408 5.62 42.42 -9.36
CA ALA A 408 4.44 41.85 -8.70
C ALA A 408 4.71 40.45 -8.11
N THR A 409 5.34 39.55 -8.87
CA THR A 409 5.68 38.21 -8.38
C THR A 409 6.67 38.24 -7.21
N GLU A 410 7.65 39.15 -7.23
CA GLU A 410 8.59 39.33 -6.12
C GLU A 410 7.90 39.85 -4.86
N LEU A 411 6.96 40.80 -4.97
CA LEU A 411 6.18 41.28 -3.83
C LEU A 411 5.25 40.20 -3.24
N LEU A 412 4.66 39.32 -4.07
CA LEU A 412 3.90 38.16 -3.58
C LEU A 412 4.81 37.14 -2.87
N ARG A 413 6.01 36.89 -3.41
CA ARG A 413 7.04 36.05 -2.76
C ARG A 413 7.47 36.61 -1.41
N GLN A 414 7.65 37.93 -1.30
CA GLN A 414 7.94 38.60 -0.03
C GLN A 414 6.77 38.49 0.96
N ALA A 415 5.53 38.70 0.51
CA ALA A 415 4.35 38.51 1.35
C ALA A 415 4.26 37.08 1.94
N ARG A 416 4.61 36.04 1.17
CA ARG A 416 4.74 34.66 1.68
C ARG A 416 5.81 34.51 2.78
N LEU A 417 6.93 35.23 2.67
CA LEU A 417 7.97 35.25 3.71
C LEU A 417 7.51 35.98 4.98
N ASP A 418 6.71 37.02 4.85
CA ASP A 418 6.22 37.79 6.01
C ASP A 418 5.10 37.05 6.75
N ILE A 419 4.20 36.36 6.03
CA ILE A 419 3.29 35.35 6.60
C ILE A 419 4.06 34.33 7.46
N LYS A 420 5.20 33.83 6.96
CA LYS A 420 6.06 32.87 7.70
C LYS A 420 6.70 33.47 8.95
N LYS A 421 6.89 34.79 9.01
CA LYS A 421 7.34 35.53 10.20
C LYS A 421 6.19 35.97 11.13
N GLN A 422 4.94 35.64 10.79
CA GLN A 422 3.71 36.15 11.41
C GLN A 422 3.50 37.68 11.26
N ASP A 423 4.19 38.32 10.31
CA ASP A 423 3.94 39.71 9.91
C ASP A 423 2.82 39.76 8.86
N PHE A 424 1.58 39.59 9.34
CA PHE A 424 0.38 39.59 8.50
C PHE A 424 0.06 40.98 7.93
N GLU A 425 0.44 42.05 8.62
CA GLU A 425 0.19 43.42 8.19
C GLU A 425 1.13 43.83 7.05
N GLY A 426 2.44 43.58 7.21
CA GLY A 426 3.43 43.77 6.15
C GLY A 426 3.19 42.87 4.93
N ALA A 427 2.60 41.69 5.11
CA ALA A 427 2.14 40.84 4.01
C ALA A 427 0.93 41.45 3.27
N ARG A 428 -0.11 41.92 3.99
CA ARG A 428 -1.30 42.55 3.37
C ARG A 428 -0.92 43.79 2.55
N GLN A 429 -0.04 44.64 3.08
CA GLN A 429 0.44 45.84 2.36
C GLN A 429 1.09 45.49 1.02
N LYS A 430 1.94 44.45 0.97
CA LYS A 430 2.58 44.01 -0.29
C LYS A 430 1.56 43.46 -1.28
N VAL A 431 0.58 42.67 -0.84
CA VAL A 431 -0.48 42.19 -1.75
C VAL A 431 -1.35 43.33 -2.27
N GLN A 432 -1.62 44.36 -1.47
CA GLN A 432 -2.36 45.54 -1.91
C GLN A 432 -1.60 46.36 -2.96
N GLN A 433 -0.27 46.49 -2.83
CA GLN A 433 0.59 47.08 -3.88
C GLN A 433 0.47 46.26 -5.19
N VAL A 434 0.49 44.93 -5.08
CA VAL A 434 0.34 44.02 -6.22
C VAL A 434 -1.01 44.15 -6.93
N GLN A 435 -2.10 44.33 -6.18
CA GLN A 435 -3.42 44.61 -6.76
C GLN A 435 -3.45 45.95 -7.52
N GLY A 436 -2.69 46.95 -7.08
CA GLY A 436 -2.55 48.24 -7.77
C GLY A 436 -1.85 48.16 -9.13
N MET A 437 -0.98 47.17 -9.35
CA MET A 437 -0.14 47.07 -10.55
C MET A 437 -0.83 46.47 -11.79
N LYS A 438 -2.10 46.03 -11.71
CA LYS A 438 -2.91 45.51 -12.84
C LYS A 438 -2.20 44.48 -13.74
N VAL A 439 -1.40 43.60 -13.14
CA VAL A 439 -0.68 42.53 -13.85
C VAL A 439 -1.63 41.38 -14.22
N SER A 440 -1.41 40.77 -15.39
CA SER A 440 -2.09 39.54 -15.80
C SER A 440 -1.33 38.30 -15.31
N TYR A 441 -2.04 37.40 -14.62
CA TYR A 441 -1.51 36.16 -14.04
C TYR A 441 -1.91 34.95 -14.87
N ASP A 442 -0.97 34.04 -15.11
CA ASP A 442 -1.20 32.76 -15.76
C ASP A 442 -1.76 31.71 -14.78
N LEU A 443 -2.21 30.58 -15.30
CA LEU A 443 -2.89 29.52 -14.52
C LEU A 443 -2.08 28.98 -13.33
N PHE A 444 -0.75 29.08 -13.39
CA PHE A 444 0.18 28.56 -12.38
C PHE A 444 0.90 29.66 -11.57
N ASP A 445 0.63 30.94 -11.86
CA ASP A 445 1.23 32.04 -11.11
C ASP A 445 0.59 32.16 -9.71
N ASP A 446 1.39 32.53 -8.71
CA ASP A 446 0.86 32.87 -7.38
C ASP A 446 0.05 34.17 -7.51
N ARG A 447 -1.21 34.16 -7.05
CA ARG A 447 -2.15 35.27 -7.26
C ARG A 447 -2.38 36.08 -5.98
N PRO A 448 -2.61 37.40 -6.06
CA PRO A 448 -2.87 38.22 -4.88
C PRO A 448 -4.06 37.72 -4.04
N GLU A 449 -5.11 37.21 -4.69
CA GLU A 449 -6.27 36.64 -3.98
C GLU A 449 -5.90 35.40 -3.15
N LEU A 450 -5.00 34.55 -3.65
CA LEU A 450 -4.55 33.33 -2.97
C LEU A 450 -3.61 33.63 -1.79
N VAL A 451 -2.81 34.70 -1.89
CA VAL A 451 -1.96 35.14 -0.80
C VAL A 451 -2.79 35.80 0.30
N LEU A 452 -3.80 36.63 -0.02
CA LEU A 452 -4.73 37.18 0.98
C LEU A 452 -5.50 36.09 1.72
N ALA A 453 -6.10 35.14 1.00
CA ALA A 453 -6.81 34.01 1.62
C ALA A 453 -5.90 33.17 2.53
N ALA A 454 -4.59 33.10 2.25
CA ALA A 454 -3.62 32.46 3.13
C ALA A 454 -3.27 33.34 4.36
N ILE A 455 -3.17 34.67 4.20
CA ILE A 455 -2.96 35.59 5.34
C ILE A 455 -4.12 35.44 6.33
N ASP A 456 -5.36 35.60 5.86
CA ASP A 456 -6.55 35.64 6.72
C ASP A 456 -6.68 34.34 7.53
N ARG A 457 -6.57 33.19 6.85
CA ARG A 457 -6.60 31.86 7.48
C ARG A 457 -5.56 31.68 8.58
N ILE A 458 -4.31 32.12 8.33
CA ILE A 458 -3.21 31.93 9.29
C ILE A 458 -3.29 32.96 10.42
N SER A 459 -3.80 34.16 10.16
CA SER A 459 -4.07 35.16 11.21
C SER A 459 -5.19 34.73 12.15
N ASP A 460 -6.26 34.11 11.64
CA ASP A 460 -7.36 33.57 12.45
C ASP A 460 -6.89 32.38 13.29
N GLU A 461 -6.09 31.49 12.72
CA GLU A 461 -5.49 30.34 13.43
C GLU A 461 -4.54 30.82 14.55
N ALA A 462 -3.71 31.84 14.29
CA ALA A 462 -2.87 32.47 15.31
C ALA A 462 -3.69 33.17 16.42
N ALA A 463 -4.79 33.84 16.07
CA ALA A 463 -5.67 34.51 17.02
C ALA A 463 -6.39 33.52 17.95
N THR A 464 -6.90 32.41 17.41
CA THR A 464 -7.54 31.35 18.21
C THR A 464 -6.55 30.67 19.17
N LEU A 465 -5.33 30.37 18.72
CA LEU A 465 -4.27 29.82 19.58
C LEU A 465 -3.89 30.79 20.72
N SER A 466 -3.79 32.09 20.44
CA SER A 466 -3.52 33.11 21.45
C SER A 466 -4.65 33.25 22.48
N GLY A 467 -5.91 33.23 22.02
CA GLY A 467 -7.09 33.27 22.88
C GLY A 467 -7.22 32.06 23.83
N ILE A 468 -6.91 30.86 23.34
CA ILE A 468 -6.89 29.64 24.17
C ILE A 468 -5.79 29.74 25.24
N LYS A 469 -4.60 30.24 24.87
CA LYS A 469 -3.49 30.40 25.82
C LYS A 469 -3.82 31.39 26.95
N GLY A 470 -4.43 32.53 26.64
CA GLY A 470 -4.84 33.53 27.65
C GLY A 470 -5.94 33.04 28.61
N LEU A 471 -6.80 32.11 28.18
CA LEU A 471 -7.78 31.45 29.04
C LEU A 471 -7.13 30.43 29.99
N GLN A 472 -6.05 29.78 29.57
CA GLN A 472 -5.35 28.80 30.40
C GLN A 472 -4.47 29.48 31.46
N GLU A 473 -3.80 30.58 31.11
CA GLU A 473 -2.98 31.38 32.03
C GLU A 473 -3.81 32.02 33.16
N ASN A 474 -5.06 32.42 32.88
CA ASN A 474 -6.01 32.86 33.92
C ASN A 474 -6.48 31.74 34.87
N GLN A 475 -6.51 30.48 34.45
CA GLN A 475 -6.95 29.39 35.33
C GLN A 475 -5.91 28.99 36.36
N ASP A 476 -4.61 29.04 36.02
CA ASP A 476 -3.55 28.74 36.99
C ASP A 476 -3.34 29.89 38.00
N ALA A 477 -3.77 31.11 37.70
CA ALA A 477 -3.81 32.23 38.67
C ALA A 477 -4.90 32.11 39.75
N ILE A 478 -5.88 31.20 39.59
CA ILE A 478 -7.06 31.08 40.48
C ILE A 478 -6.93 29.89 41.47
N ARG A 479 -5.81 29.17 41.48
CA ARG A 479 -5.55 28.15 42.53
C ARG A 479 -5.02 28.81 43.82
N PRO A 480 -5.78 28.84 44.93
CA PRO A 480 -5.21 29.21 46.22
C PRO A 480 -4.17 28.17 46.65
N ARG A 481 -3.12 28.63 47.35
CA ARG A 481 -2.12 27.78 48.01
C ARG A 481 -2.64 27.23 49.34
#